data_AF-A0A9P6HKW5-F1
#
_entry.id   AF-A0A9P6HKW5-F1
#
_cell.length_a   1.000
_cell.length_b   1.000
_cell.length_c   1.000
_cell.angle_alpha   90.00
_cell.angle_beta   90.00
_cell.angle_gamma   90.00
#
_symmetry.space_group_name_H-M   'P 1'
#
loop_
_entity.id
_entity.type
_entity.pdbx_description
1 polymer ?
#
loop_
_entity_poly.entity_id
_entity_poly.type
_entity_poly.pdbx_seq_one_letter_code
_entity_poly.pdbx_strand_id
1 'polypeptide(L)'
;MECLRYGHALWEPTPTSKYNRISIGDVGFIRQGRFHLLFSAALPLGKRKPGVDVPNTFEQLRVGTTEPGGPRPAGCVAARTSRRGQASAENTETTVLPLLPGTDFTYEGTGNSGAALITRHSTYNEDSQLDSEFRQYTKRHYKSWITFAKEKKYGTNLRPVLVSGFDMAKDFAMMAYHNMDPSAQARTTIATPMFGSATGSGSWVWRTTCSPHVKHGPQELLPPDMQSLPSGSKSAQSPSKSPSTEFNQCVFVRYYTMREGFFPKVIRATAGPHELGSGDNKGDYFPELVTQSEPEAMSGDEERRDAGSGSDMDEGPDSWDAIADYVFQNSKAKRVLLHHQDLAGLRAVGCLALVIYRFSHLSSWDLRATWHLC
;
A
#
# COMPACT_ATOMS: atom_id res chain seq x y z
N MET A 1 11.43 3.67 -5.74
CA MET A 1 10.19 2.90 -5.85
C MET A 1 9.30 3.60 -6.87
N GLU A 2 9.44 3.29 -8.15
CA GLU A 2 8.59 3.90 -9.18
C GLU A 2 7.13 3.52 -8.92
N CYS A 3 6.24 4.52 -8.87
CA CYS A 3 4.81 4.30 -8.67
C CYS A 3 4.23 3.93 -10.03
N LEU A 4 3.82 2.66 -10.21
CA LEU A 4 3.42 2.06 -11.49
C LEU A 4 2.15 2.66 -12.13
N ARG A 5 1.67 3.82 -11.65
CA ARG A 5 0.40 4.48 -12.00
C ARG A 5 -0.87 3.62 -11.84
N TYR A 6 -0.75 2.33 -11.55
CA TYR A 6 -1.86 1.41 -11.29
C TYR A 6 -2.51 1.60 -9.92
N GLY A 7 -1.92 2.39 -9.02
CA GLY A 7 -2.39 2.58 -7.65
C GLY A 7 -1.49 1.89 -6.62
N HIS A 8 -2.04 1.66 -5.44
CA HIS A 8 -1.36 0.96 -4.35
C HIS A 8 -1.47 -0.55 -4.58
N ALA A 9 -0.34 -1.25 -4.68
CA ALA A 9 -0.32 -2.70 -4.80
C ALA A 9 -0.71 -3.37 -3.48
N LEU A 10 -1.63 -4.34 -3.52
CA LEU A 10 -2.00 -5.12 -2.34
C LEU A 10 -1.20 -6.43 -2.33
N TRP A 11 -0.45 -6.68 -1.25
CA TRP A 11 0.21 -7.98 -1.02
C TRP A 11 -0.81 -9.10 -0.76
N GLU A 12 -1.96 -8.74 -0.19
CA GLU A 12 -3.09 -9.60 0.14
C GLU A 12 -4.31 -9.23 -0.71
N PRO A 13 -4.36 -9.65 -1.99
CA PRO A 13 -5.42 -9.26 -2.92
C PRO A 13 -6.69 -10.11 -2.74
N THR A 14 -6.60 -11.19 -1.98
CA THR A 14 -7.69 -12.15 -1.77
C THR A 14 -8.81 -11.53 -0.95
N PRO A 15 -10.08 -11.70 -1.38
CA PRO A 15 -11.23 -11.20 -0.64
C PRO A 15 -11.35 -11.88 0.73
N THR A 16 -12.12 -11.26 1.62
CA THR A 16 -12.37 -11.78 2.97
C THR A 16 -13.84 -12.16 3.11
N SER A 17 -14.22 -12.81 4.22
CA SER A 17 -15.63 -13.10 4.50
C SER A 17 -16.53 -11.85 4.58
N LYS A 18 -15.95 -10.65 4.72
CA LYS A 18 -16.68 -9.38 4.76
C LYS A 18 -17.05 -8.83 3.39
N TYR A 19 -16.35 -9.23 2.33
CA TYR A 19 -16.58 -8.72 0.98
C TYR A 19 -16.08 -9.71 -0.08
N ASN A 20 -16.85 -9.90 -1.15
CA ASN A 20 -16.46 -10.79 -2.25
C ASN A 20 -15.46 -10.13 -3.20
N ARG A 21 -15.54 -8.81 -3.37
CA ARG A 21 -14.64 -7.99 -4.18
C ARG A 21 -14.61 -6.56 -3.64
N ILE A 22 -13.52 -5.86 -3.90
CA ILE A 22 -13.44 -4.41 -3.65
C ILE A 22 -14.28 -3.70 -4.72
N SER A 23 -14.92 -2.60 -4.37
CA SER A 23 -15.75 -1.80 -5.27
C SER A 23 -15.53 -0.30 -5.08
N ILE A 24 -15.83 0.48 -6.12
CA ILE A 24 -15.72 1.93 -6.06
C ILE A 24 -16.71 2.47 -5.01
N GLY A 25 -16.22 3.36 -4.16
CA GLY A 25 -16.97 3.91 -3.03
C GLY A 25 -16.84 3.09 -1.74
N ASP A 26 -16.10 1.99 -1.73
CA ASP A 26 -15.77 1.30 -0.48
C ASP A 26 -14.88 2.19 0.40
N VAL A 27 -15.23 2.25 1.68
CA VAL A 27 -14.45 2.90 2.73
C VAL A 27 -13.82 1.82 3.59
N GLY A 28 -12.51 1.88 3.73
CA GLY A 28 -11.76 0.87 4.46
C GLY A 28 -10.42 1.40 4.94
N PHE A 29 -9.47 0.52 5.18
CA PHE A 29 -8.08 0.87 5.47
C PHE A 29 -7.16 -0.26 4.97
N ILE A 30 -5.90 0.08 4.71
CA ILE A 30 -4.90 -0.91 4.28
C ILE A 30 -4.01 -1.22 5.47
N ARG A 31 -3.84 -2.51 5.79
CA ARG A 31 -2.97 -2.98 6.86
C ARG A 31 -2.43 -4.35 6.50
N GLN A 32 -1.12 -4.55 6.69
CA GLN A 32 -0.42 -5.80 6.34
C GLN A 32 -0.66 -6.20 4.88
N GLY A 33 -0.62 -5.20 3.98
CA GLY A 33 -0.83 -5.38 2.55
C GLY A 33 -2.24 -5.82 2.12
N ARG A 34 -3.22 -5.82 3.04
CA ARG A 34 -4.63 -6.15 2.76
C ARG A 34 -5.53 -4.93 2.92
N PHE A 35 -6.58 -4.84 2.11
CA PHE A 35 -7.68 -3.92 2.32
C PHE A 35 -8.71 -4.50 3.31
N HIS A 36 -9.09 -3.71 4.31
CA HIS A 36 -10.10 -4.06 5.30
C HIS A 36 -11.32 -3.14 5.12
N LEU A 37 -12.43 -3.72 4.65
CA LEU A 37 -13.68 -2.99 4.46
C LEU A 37 -14.27 -2.55 5.81
N LEU A 38 -14.59 -1.26 5.93
CA LEU A 38 -15.40 -0.72 7.03
C LEU A 38 -16.86 -0.70 6.62
N PHE A 39 -17.18 -0.05 5.50
CA PHE A 39 -18.52 0.04 4.91
C PHE A 39 -18.40 0.52 3.45
N SER A 40 -19.47 0.37 2.66
CA SER A 40 -19.53 0.94 1.31
C SER A 40 -20.33 2.25 1.31
N ALA A 41 -19.70 3.34 0.87
CA ALA A 41 -20.33 4.66 0.73
C ALA A 41 -21.25 4.76 -0.50
N ALA A 42 -21.01 3.93 -1.51
CA ALA A 42 -21.81 3.88 -2.73
C ALA A 42 -23.21 3.28 -2.50
N LEU A 43 -23.35 2.38 -1.52
CA LEU A 43 -24.63 1.75 -1.21
C LEU A 43 -25.58 2.75 -0.52
N PRO A 44 -26.89 2.70 -0.78
CA PRO A 44 -27.88 3.53 -0.09
C PRO A 44 -28.08 3.06 1.35
N LEU A 45 -28.51 3.93 2.26
CA LEU A 45 -28.68 3.57 3.68
C LEU A 45 -29.57 2.32 3.82
N GLY A 46 -30.74 2.31 3.17
CA GLY A 46 -31.60 1.13 3.07
C GLY A 46 -31.89 0.52 4.45
N LYS A 47 -31.53 -0.76 4.62
CA LYS A 47 -31.71 -1.51 5.88
C LYS A 47 -30.55 -1.36 6.88
N ARG A 48 -29.50 -0.61 6.53
CA ARG A 48 -28.31 -0.42 7.37
C ARG A 48 -28.61 0.55 8.50
N LYS A 49 -28.02 0.31 9.67
CA LYS A 49 -28.20 1.10 10.89
C LYS A 49 -27.02 2.07 11.10
N PRO A 50 -27.24 3.39 11.16
CA PRO A 50 -26.19 4.35 11.53
C PRO A 50 -25.58 4.03 12.90
N GLY A 51 -24.27 4.22 13.03
CA GLY A 51 -23.46 3.86 14.21
C GLY A 51 -23.12 2.36 14.29
N VAL A 52 -23.83 1.50 13.56
CA VAL A 52 -23.57 0.05 13.54
C VAL A 52 -22.98 -0.37 12.21
N ASP A 53 -23.66 -0.14 11.10
CA ASP A 53 -23.23 -0.61 9.78
C ASP A 53 -22.48 0.48 9.00
N VAL A 54 -22.77 1.74 9.33
CA VAL A 54 -22.20 2.95 8.71
C VAL A 54 -22.01 4.03 9.77
N PRO A 55 -21.20 5.08 9.54
CA PRO A 55 -21.07 6.18 10.48
C PRO A 55 -22.40 6.87 10.80
N ASN A 56 -22.53 7.50 11.97
CA ASN A 56 -23.76 8.22 12.37
C ASN A 56 -24.14 9.34 11.39
N THR A 57 -23.14 9.98 10.77
CA THR A 57 -23.33 11.07 9.79
C THR A 57 -23.27 10.55 8.35
N PHE A 58 -23.78 9.35 8.10
CA PHE A 58 -23.70 8.72 6.78
C PHE A 58 -24.52 9.50 5.75
N GLU A 59 -23.87 9.83 4.63
CA GLU A 59 -24.48 10.37 3.41
C GLU A 59 -24.04 9.46 2.25
N GLN A 60 -24.93 9.08 1.35
CA GLN A 60 -24.56 8.20 0.23
C GLN A 60 -23.67 8.95 -0.78
N LEU A 61 -22.56 8.32 -1.18
CA LEU A 61 -21.71 8.82 -2.25
C LEU A 61 -22.33 8.54 -3.62
N ARG A 62 -22.35 9.55 -4.50
CA ARG A 62 -22.69 9.39 -5.91
C ARG A 62 -21.44 8.95 -6.67
N VAL A 63 -21.42 7.69 -7.10
CA VAL A 63 -20.28 7.12 -7.86
C VAL A 63 -20.30 7.55 -9.33
N GLY A 64 -21.49 7.84 -9.88
CA GLY A 64 -21.67 8.10 -11.30
C GLY A 64 -21.55 6.83 -12.15
N THR A 65 -21.44 7.01 -13.46
CA THR A 65 -21.12 5.91 -14.38
C THR A 65 -19.66 5.54 -14.22
N THR A 66 -19.41 4.26 -13.97
CA THR A 66 -18.08 3.66 -13.98
C THR A 66 -17.83 3.09 -15.37
N GLU A 67 -16.75 3.51 -16.01
CA GLU A 67 -16.33 2.90 -17.27
C GLU A 67 -15.24 1.87 -16.95
N PRO A 68 -15.43 0.59 -17.34
CA PRO A 68 -14.35 -0.36 -17.27
C PRO A 68 -13.24 0.12 -18.22
N GLY A 69 -12.01 0.21 -17.72
CA GLY A 69 -10.89 0.52 -18.59
C GLY A 69 -10.50 -0.69 -19.44
N GLY A 70 -9.57 -0.46 -20.37
CA GLY A 70 -9.05 -1.53 -21.22
C GLY A 70 -8.37 -2.63 -20.40
N PRO A 71 -8.58 -3.92 -20.73
CA PRO A 71 -7.90 -5.00 -20.03
C PRO A 71 -6.39 -4.85 -20.17
N ARG A 72 -5.68 -4.94 -19.06
CA ARG A 72 -4.22 -5.04 -19.08
C ARG A 72 -3.85 -6.48 -19.44
N PRO A 73 -2.99 -6.71 -20.45
CA PRO A 73 -2.58 -8.06 -20.82
C PRO A 73 -1.97 -8.82 -19.65
N ALA A 74 -2.09 -10.15 -19.69
CA ALA A 74 -1.31 -11.03 -18.84
C ALA A 74 0.19 -10.73 -18.99
N GLY A 75 0.93 -10.78 -17.89
CA GLY A 75 2.34 -10.42 -17.92
C GLY A 75 2.93 -10.19 -16.54
N CYS A 76 4.15 -9.66 -16.54
CA CYS A 76 4.84 -9.20 -15.35
C CYS A 76 4.82 -7.67 -15.27
N VAL A 77 4.62 -7.15 -14.07
CA VAL A 77 4.78 -5.74 -13.72
C VAL A 77 5.70 -5.65 -12.53
N ALA A 78 6.83 -4.95 -12.66
CA ALA A 78 7.86 -4.86 -11.64
C ALA A 78 8.14 -3.41 -11.23
N ALA A 79 8.32 -3.17 -9.93
CA ALA A 79 8.76 -1.89 -9.39
C ALA A 79 10.29 -1.79 -9.48
N ARG A 80 10.78 -0.87 -10.32
CA ARG A 80 12.19 -0.66 -10.75
C ARG A 80 12.68 -1.69 -11.77
N THR A 81 13.07 -1.18 -12.93
CA THR A 81 13.81 -1.93 -13.95
C THR A 81 15.29 -1.60 -13.88
N SER A 82 16.12 -2.63 -13.86
CA SER A 82 17.52 -2.50 -14.24
C SER A 82 17.91 -3.73 -15.07
N ARG A 83 17.99 -3.44 -16.38
CA ARG A 83 18.52 -4.19 -17.54
C ARG A 83 18.32 -5.71 -17.67
N ARG A 84 17.49 -6.03 -18.67
CA ARG A 84 17.70 -6.90 -19.87
C ARG A 84 18.11 -8.38 -19.67
N GLY A 85 17.13 -9.26 -19.86
CA GLY A 85 17.29 -10.55 -20.57
C GLY A 85 16.43 -10.53 -21.86
N GLN A 86 16.97 -11.05 -22.97
CA GLN A 86 16.39 -11.05 -24.35
C GLN A 86 14.87 -11.33 -24.38
N ALA A 87 14.02 -10.60 -25.11
CA ALA A 87 14.15 -10.20 -26.52
C ALA A 87 14.17 -8.68 -26.77
N SER A 88 14.83 -8.32 -27.88
CA SER A 88 15.21 -6.98 -28.31
C SER A 88 14.06 -5.98 -28.49
N ALA A 89 14.02 -4.93 -27.66
CA ALA A 89 13.85 -3.52 -28.06
C ALA A 89 14.14 -2.62 -26.85
N GLU A 90 14.95 -1.58 -27.05
CA GLU A 90 15.25 -0.54 -26.06
C GLU A 90 14.06 0.39 -25.90
N ASN A 91 13.53 0.52 -24.67
CA ASN A 91 13.16 1.78 -24.04
C ASN A 91 12.72 1.59 -22.58
N THR A 92 13.09 2.56 -21.76
CA THR A 92 12.91 2.62 -20.30
C THR A 92 11.47 2.95 -19.95
N GLU A 93 10.59 1.96 -20.01
CA GLU A 93 9.23 2.04 -19.47
C GLU A 93 8.85 0.70 -18.82
N THR A 94 7.89 0.73 -17.88
CA THR A 94 7.29 -0.45 -17.25
C THR A 94 6.99 -1.51 -18.31
N THR A 95 7.84 -2.54 -18.41
CA THR A 95 7.74 -3.49 -19.51
C THR A 95 6.72 -4.56 -19.15
N VAL A 96 5.53 -4.46 -19.73
CA VAL A 96 4.56 -5.56 -19.74
C VAL A 96 5.05 -6.56 -20.78
N LEU A 97 5.63 -7.68 -20.33
CA LEU A 97 5.99 -8.78 -21.21
C LEU A 97 4.81 -9.77 -21.31
N PRO A 98 4.28 -10.06 -22.52
CA PRO A 98 3.22 -11.04 -22.67
C PRO A 98 3.73 -12.44 -22.32
N LEU A 99 2.99 -13.17 -21.46
CA LEU A 99 3.27 -14.57 -21.14
C LEU A 99 2.73 -15.48 -22.25
N LEU A 100 3.63 -16.23 -22.90
CA LEU A 100 3.24 -17.29 -23.82
C LEU A 100 2.95 -18.58 -23.04
N PRO A 101 2.01 -19.42 -23.50
CA PRO A 101 1.79 -20.74 -22.91
C PRO A 101 3.07 -21.59 -22.96
N GLY A 102 3.52 -22.09 -21.80
CA GLY A 102 4.65 -23.02 -21.70
C GLY A 102 6.04 -22.38 -21.54
N THR A 103 6.13 -21.05 -21.44
CA THR A 103 7.40 -20.36 -21.19
C THR A 103 7.64 -20.11 -19.72
N ASP A 104 8.81 -20.48 -19.22
CA ASP A 104 9.31 -20.02 -17.93
C ASP A 104 9.58 -18.52 -17.99
N PHE A 105 9.18 -17.79 -16.95
CA PHE A 105 9.41 -16.36 -16.86
C PHE A 105 10.62 -16.11 -15.97
N THR A 106 11.61 -15.36 -16.44
CA THR A 106 12.75 -14.96 -15.61
C THR A 106 12.71 -13.47 -15.36
N TYR A 107 12.66 -13.10 -14.09
CA TYR A 107 12.84 -11.74 -13.63
C TYR A 107 14.26 -11.56 -13.11
N GLU A 108 14.96 -10.57 -13.65
CA GLU A 108 16.26 -10.15 -13.14
C GLU A 108 16.13 -8.72 -12.64
N GLY A 109 16.36 -8.53 -11.34
CA GLY A 109 16.35 -7.23 -10.71
C GLY A 109 17.72 -6.93 -10.15
N THR A 110 18.30 -5.78 -10.50
CA THR A 110 19.55 -5.33 -9.87
C THR A 110 19.24 -4.23 -8.84
N GLY A 111 19.47 -4.52 -7.56
CA GLY A 111 19.37 -3.52 -6.51
C GLY A 111 19.03 -4.11 -5.15
N ASN A 112 19.00 -3.22 -4.16
CA ASN A 112 18.77 -3.58 -2.76
C ASN A 112 17.30 -3.85 -2.43
N SER A 113 16.38 -3.58 -3.37
CA SER A 113 14.97 -3.90 -3.18
C SER A 113 14.22 -3.90 -4.50
N GLY A 114 13.21 -4.75 -4.59
CA GLY A 114 12.33 -4.83 -5.73
C GLY A 114 11.07 -5.59 -5.41
N ALA A 115 10.07 -5.42 -6.28
CA ALA A 115 8.82 -6.17 -6.22
C ALA A 115 8.33 -6.45 -7.63
N ALA A 116 7.70 -7.60 -7.85
CA ALA A 116 7.08 -7.96 -9.11
C ALA A 116 5.72 -8.62 -8.87
N LEU A 117 4.77 -8.30 -9.74
CA LEU A 117 3.45 -8.92 -9.86
C LEU A 117 3.37 -9.59 -11.22
N ILE A 118 2.93 -10.84 -11.24
CA ILE A 118 2.73 -11.63 -12.43
C ILE A 118 1.29 -12.11 -12.45
N THR A 119 0.62 -11.95 -13.58
CA THR A 119 -0.73 -12.43 -13.80
C THR A 119 -0.77 -13.28 -15.05
N ARG A 120 -1.41 -14.45 -14.96
CA ARG A 120 -1.55 -15.38 -16.09
C ARG A 120 -2.66 -14.95 -17.03
N HIS A 121 -3.66 -14.27 -16.49
CA HIS A 121 -4.79 -13.72 -17.22
C HIS A 121 -4.71 -12.20 -17.27
N SER A 122 -5.41 -11.61 -18.24
CA SER A 122 -5.58 -10.17 -18.30
C SER A 122 -6.22 -9.66 -17.01
N THR A 123 -5.84 -8.48 -16.55
CA THR A 123 -6.48 -7.82 -15.41
C THR A 123 -7.41 -6.72 -15.88
N TYR A 124 -8.49 -6.50 -15.14
CA TYR A 124 -9.53 -5.54 -15.49
C TYR A 124 -9.56 -4.44 -14.45
N ASN A 125 -9.62 -3.20 -14.90
CA ASN A 125 -9.68 -2.05 -14.02
C ASN A 125 -11.02 -1.32 -14.13
N GLU A 126 -11.42 -0.72 -13.02
CA GLU A 126 -12.54 0.20 -12.96
C GLU A 126 -12.09 1.45 -12.20
N ASP A 127 -12.43 2.62 -12.73
CA ASP A 127 -12.10 3.92 -12.17
C ASP A 127 -13.31 4.86 -12.14
N SER A 128 -13.41 5.66 -11.09
CA SER A 128 -14.40 6.72 -11.03
C SER A 128 -13.98 7.89 -11.90
N GLN A 129 -14.94 8.43 -12.66
CA GLN A 129 -14.78 9.66 -13.45
C GLN A 129 -15.07 10.93 -12.64
N LEU A 130 -15.55 10.80 -11.39
CA LEU A 130 -16.00 11.90 -10.53
C LEU A 130 -14.94 12.27 -9.47
N ASP A 131 -13.73 12.62 -9.91
CA ASP A 131 -12.60 12.95 -9.02
C ASP A 131 -12.98 14.03 -7.97
N SER A 132 -13.66 15.08 -8.41
CA SER A 132 -14.10 16.20 -7.56
C SER A 132 -15.01 15.74 -6.42
N GLU A 133 -15.96 14.86 -6.71
CA GLU A 133 -16.98 14.36 -5.81
C GLU A 133 -16.34 13.47 -4.75
N PHE A 134 -15.45 12.56 -5.16
CA PHE A 134 -14.71 11.69 -4.23
C PHE A 134 -13.80 12.50 -3.32
N ARG A 135 -13.11 13.50 -3.88
CA ARG A 135 -12.28 14.45 -3.12
C ARG A 135 -13.11 15.25 -2.11
N GLN A 136 -14.26 15.79 -2.51
CA GLN A 136 -15.13 16.57 -1.62
C GLN A 136 -15.75 15.69 -0.54
N TYR A 137 -16.24 14.50 -0.92
CA TYR A 137 -16.83 13.53 -0.01
C TYR A 137 -15.82 13.07 1.04
N THR A 138 -14.59 12.75 0.63
CA THR A 138 -13.51 12.40 1.56
C THR A 138 -13.24 13.53 2.55
N LYS A 139 -13.06 14.77 2.07
CA LYS A 139 -12.82 15.92 2.96
C LYS A 139 -13.95 16.13 3.98
N ARG A 140 -15.21 15.92 3.57
CA ARG A 140 -16.39 16.13 4.42
C ARG A 140 -16.53 15.05 5.49
N HIS A 141 -16.32 13.79 5.15
CA HIS A 141 -16.68 12.67 6.02
C HIS A 141 -15.51 11.96 6.70
N TYR A 142 -14.25 12.25 6.33
CA TYR A 142 -13.07 11.54 6.87
C TYR A 142 -13.04 11.44 8.40
N LYS A 143 -13.35 12.53 9.11
CA LYS A 143 -13.40 12.53 10.58
C LYS A 143 -14.43 11.55 11.14
N SER A 144 -15.61 11.50 10.50
CA SER A 144 -16.67 10.55 10.88
C SER A 144 -16.22 9.11 10.67
N TRP A 145 -15.45 8.83 9.61
CA TRP A 145 -14.88 7.50 9.36
C TRP A 145 -13.85 7.09 10.41
N ILE A 146 -12.99 8.02 10.84
CA ILE A 146 -12.04 7.79 11.94
C ILE A 146 -12.79 7.45 13.23
N THR A 147 -13.81 8.23 13.59
CA THR A 147 -14.63 7.98 14.79
C THR A 147 -15.31 6.61 14.71
N PHE A 148 -15.94 6.30 13.58
CA PHE A 148 -16.58 5.02 13.35
C PHE A 148 -15.59 3.84 13.45
N ALA A 149 -14.41 3.94 12.84
CA ALA A 149 -13.39 2.90 12.92
C ALA A 149 -12.88 2.67 14.36
N LYS A 150 -12.76 3.75 15.15
CA LYS A 150 -12.40 3.69 16.57
C LYS A 150 -13.48 3.02 17.42
N GLU A 151 -14.75 3.38 17.20
CA GLU A 151 -15.90 2.73 17.86
C GLU A 151 -15.96 1.22 17.55
N LYS A 152 -15.57 0.83 16.34
CA LYS A 152 -15.42 -0.57 15.93
C LYS A 152 -14.15 -1.26 16.43
N LYS A 153 -13.33 -0.58 17.24
CA LYS A 153 -12.10 -1.11 17.86
C LYS A 153 -11.03 -1.58 16.86
N TYR A 154 -10.96 -0.98 15.67
CA TYR A 154 -9.91 -1.29 14.70
C TYR A 154 -8.53 -0.66 15.02
N GLY A 155 -8.45 0.17 16.07
CA GLY A 155 -7.22 0.81 16.54
C GLY A 155 -7.22 2.34 16.38
N THR A 156 -6.22 3.00 16.97
CA THR A 156 -6.11 4.48 16.97
C THR A 156 -5.35 5.03 15.77
N ASN A 157 -4.39 4.27 15.23
CA ASN A 157 -3.50 4.67 14.13
C ASN A 157 -4.04 4.16 12.78
N LEU A 158 -5.33 4.36 12.54
CA LEU A 158 -5.98 3.91 11.33
C LEU A 158 -6.08 5.07 10.34
N ARG A 159 -5.76 4.81 9.08
CA ARG A 159 -5.88 5.76 7.99
C ARG A 159 -6.99 5.28 7.03
N PRO A 160 -8.23 5.75 7.20
CA PRO A 160 -9.32 5.40 6.31
C PRO A 160 -9.01 5.84 4.89
N VAL A 161 -9.41 5.01 3.94
CA VAL A 161 -9.28 5.28 2.51
C VAL A 161 -10.64 5.12 1.84
N LEU A 162 -10.94 5.98 0.87
CA LEU A 162 -12.10 5.86 -0.01
C LEU A 162 -11.63 5.35 -1.37
N VAL A 163 -12.07 4.15 -1.74
CA VAL A 163 -11.71 3.51 -3.01
C VAL A 163 -12.34 4.27 -4.18
N SER A 164 -11.50 4.82 -5.06
CA SER A 164 -11.88 5.48 -6.31
C SER A 164 -11.67 4.60 -7.54
N GLY A 165 -10.90 3.52 -7.43
CA GLY A 165 -10.70 2.54 -8.48
C GLY A 165 -9.92 1.31 -8.00
N PHE A 166 -9.91 0.25 -8.80
CA PHE A 166 -9.19 -0.98 -8.50
C PHE A 166 -8.83 -1.80 -9.76
N ASP A 167 -7.88 -2.72 -9.63
CA ASP A 167 -7.53 -3.72 -10.66
C ASP A 167 -7.81 -5.12 -10.14
N MET A 168 -8.69 -5.85 -10.83
CA MET A 168 -9.02 -7.23 -10.52
C MET A 168 -8.22 -8.21 -11.38
N ALA A 169 -7.73 -9.24 -10.72
CA ALA A 169 -7.06 -10.37 -11.32
C ALA A 169 -7.81 -11.66 -10.98
N LYS A 170 -7.68 -12.65 -11.86
CA LYS A 170 -8.17 -14.02 -11.62
C LYS A 170 -7.16 -14.84 -10.82
N ASP A 171 -5.88 -14.64 -11.13
CA ASP A 171 -4.74 -15.21 -10.42
C ASP A 171 -3.64 -14.17 -10.29
N PHE A 172 -2.72 -14.44 -9.38
CA PHE A 172 -1.55 -13.60 -9.19
C PHE A 172 -0.40 -14.40 -8.60
N ALA A 173 0.79 -13.93 -8.91
CA ALA A 173 2.05 -14.33 -8.32
C ALA A 173 2.81 -13.03 -8.00
N MET A 174 3.19 -12.84 -6.74
CA MET A 174 3.91 -11.66 -6.27
C MET A 174 5.19 -12.08 -5.59
N MET A 175 6.22 -11.27 -5.80
CA MET A 175 7.46 -11.35 -5.05
C MET A 175 7.88 -9.96 -4.59
N ALA A 176 8.48 -9.90 -3.42
CA ALA A 176 9.16 -8.73 -2.91
C ALA A 176 10.47 -9.18 -2.25
N TYR A 177 11.53 -8.41 -2.44
CA TYR A 177 12.80 -8.67 -1.79
C TYR A 177 13.43 -7.37 -1.31
N HIS A 178 14.22 -7.49 -0.27
CA HIS A 178 15.09 -6.44 0.24
C HIS A 178 16.45 -7.06 0.54
N ASN A 179 17.45 -6.72 -0.26
CA ASN A 179 18.83 -7.14 -0.09
C ASN A 179 19.58 -6.07 0.69
N MET A 180 20.19 -6.46 1.81
CA MET A 180 21.06 -5.58 2.59
C MET A 180 22.45 -5.41 1.98
N ASP A 181 22.87 -6.34 1.10
CA ASP A 181 24.15 -6.29 0.42
C ASP A 181 24.02 -5.61 -0.96
N PRO A 182 24.61 -4.42 -1.16
CA PRO A 182 24.57 -3.70 -2.45
C PRO A 182 25.29 -4.42 -3.59
N SER A 183 26.17 -5.37 -3.29
CA SER A 183 26.92 -6.16 -4.28
C SER A 183 26.15 -7.39 -4.78
N ALA A 184 25.09 -7.80 -4.06
CA ALA A 184 24.29 -8.96 -4.41
C ALA A 184 23.23 -8.62 -5.47
N GLN A 185 23.40 -9.18 -6.68
CA GLN A 185 22.37 -9.12 -7.73
C GLN A 185 21.25 -10.14 -7.43
N ALA A 186 19.99 -9.69 -7.43
CA ALA A 186 18.84 -10.57 -7.22
C ALA A 186 18.32 -11.08 -8.56
N ARG A 187 18.73 -12.30 -8.95
CA ARG A 187 18.07 -13.03 -10.03
C ARG A 187 16.95 -13.92 -9.48
N THR A 188 15.75 -13.79 -10.03
CA THR A 188 14.60 -14.63 -9.68
C THR A 188 13.91 -15.20 -10.92
N THR A 189 14.03 -16.50 -11.12
CA THR A 189 13.33 -17.26 -12.15
C THR A 189 12.03 -17.84 -11.60
N ILE A 190 10.99 -17.80 -12.42
CA ILE A 190 9.63 -18.21 -12.08
C ILE A 190 9.23 -19.23 -13.13
N ALA A 191 9.32 -20.49 -12.74
CA ALA A 191 8.88 -21.59 -13.57
C ALA A 191 7.38 -21.80 -13.37
N THR A 192 6.65 -21.94 -14.47
CA THR A 192 5.20 -22.21 -14.45
C THR A 192 4.92 -23.57 -15.09
N PRO A 193 5.17 -24.69 -14.38
CA PRO A 193 5.21 -26.04 -14.97
C PRO A 193 3.88 -26.60 -15.54
N MET A 194 2.79 -25.82 -15.68
CA MET A 194 1.45 -26.34 -15.98
C MET A 194 0.65 -25.56 -17.06
N PHE A 195 1.30 -25.18 -18.17
CA PHE A 195 0.57 -24.61 -19.32
C PHE A 195 0.04 -25.64 -20.34
N GLY A 196 0.17 -26.94 -20.08
CA GLY A 196 -0.21 -28.00 -21.01
C GLY A 196 -1.64 -28.54 -20.94
N SER A 197 -2.51 -28.09 -20.02
CA SER A 197 -3.91 -28.57 -19.98
C SER A 197 -4.91 -27.47 -19.59
N ALA A 198 -6.03 -27.44 -20.30
CA ALA A 198 -7.05 -26.38 -20.26
C ALA A 198 -7.87 -26.30 -18.96
N THR A 199 -7.56 -27.11 -17.95
CA THR A 199 -8.36 -27.21 -16.71
C THR A 199 -7.54 -27.41 -15.43
N GLY A 200 -6.20 -27.37 -15.49
CA GLY A 200 -5.34 -27.62 -14.33
C GLY A 200 -5.16 -26.40 -13.40
N SER A 201 -5.30 -26.62 -12.10
CA SER A 201 -4.76 -25.73 -11.05
C SER A 201 -3.23 -25.72 -11.15
N GLY A 202 -2.65 -24.64 -11.69
CA GLY A 202 -1.20 -24.53 -11.86
C GLY A 202 -0.48 -24.20 -10.54
N SER A 203 0.62 -24.88 -10.26
CA SER A 203 1.55 -24.54 -9.17
C SER A 203 2.60 -23.54 -9.65
N TRP A 204 2.91 -22.52 -8.85
CA TRP A 204 3.99 -21.56 -9.11
C TRP A 204 5.30 -22.03 -8.47
N VAL A 205 6.39 -22.11 -9.24
CA VAL A 205 7.71 -22.47 -8.70
C VAL A 205 8.67 -21.29 -8.84
N TRP A 206 9.21 -20.86 -7.70
CA TRP A 206 10.16 -19.74 -7.64
C TRP A 206 11.57 -20.29 -7.43
N ARG A 207 12.53 -19.80 -8.22
CA ARG A 207 13.96 -20.01 -8.03
C ARG A 207 14.61 -18.65 -7.89
N THR A 208 15.33 -18.43 -6.82
CA THR A 208 15.80 -17.09 -6.45
C THR A 208 17.17 -17.20 -5.81
N THR A 209 17.98 -16.18 -6.04
CA THR A 209 19.34 -16.04 -5.50
C THR A 209 19.34 -15.31 -4.15
N CYS A 210 18.20 -14.79 -3.70
CA CYS A 210 17.99 -14.19 -2.38
C CYS A 210 16.88 -14.91 -1.62
N SER A 211 16.51 -14.44 -0.42
CA SER A 211 15.33 -14.94 0.32
C SER A 211 14.14 -13.99 0.10
N PRO A 212 13.46 -14.02 -1.05
CA PRO A 212 12.33 -13.15 -1.32
C PRO A 212 11.12 -13.60 -0.50
N HIS A 213 10.28 -12.63 -0.16
CA HIS A 213 8.90 -12.91 0.18
C HIS A 213 8.16 -13.21 -1.13
N VAL A 214 7.48 -14.34 -1.18
CA VAL A 214 6.69 -14.76 -2.34
C VAL A 214 5.27 -15.05 -1.91
N LYS A 215 4.34 -14.79 -2.82
CA LYS A 215 2.94 -15.11 -2.61
C LYS A 215 2.23 -15.37 -3.93
N HIS A 216 1.24 -16.25 -3.92
CA HIS A 216 0.42 -16.53 -5.08
C HIS A 216 -1.01 -16.83 -4.66
N GLY A 217 -1.93 -16.71 -5.62
CA GLY A 217 -3.33 -17.08 -5.42
C GLY A 217 -4.07 -17.28 -6.74
N PRO A 218 -5.35 -17.72 -6.68
CA PRO A 218 -6.18 -17.80 -5.47
C PRO A 218 -5.73 -18.93 -4.51
N GLN A 219 -5.70 -18.65 -3.19
CA GLN A 219 -5.50 -19.67 -2.16
C GLN A 219 -6.86 -20.24 -1.72
N GLU A 220 -6.95 -21.55 -1.53
CA GLU A 220 -8.13 -22.15 -0.92
C GLU A 220 -8.29 -21.63 0.52
N LEU A 221 -9.43 -21.02 0.81
CA LEU A 221 -9.73 -20.38 2.10
C LEU A 221 -9.95 -21.39 3.25
N LEU A 222 -9.76 -22.69 3.01
CA LEU A 222 -10.03 -23.75 3.98
C LEU A 222 -8.82 -24.69 4.10
N PRO A 223 -8.36 -24.99 5.34
CA PRO A 223 -7.46 -26.11 5.57
C PRO A 223 -8.14 -27.41 5.10
N PRO A 224 -7.40 -28.37 4.52
CA PRO A 224 -7.94 -29.66 4.08
C PRO A 224 -8.60 -30.50 5.19
N ASP A 225 -8.45 -30.14 6.47
CA ASP A 225 -8.61 -31.06 7.60
C ASP A 225 -9.89 -30.90 8.44
N MET A 226 -10.92 -30.21 7.93
CA MET A 226 -12.26 -30.19 8.57
C MET A 226 -13.35 -30.93 7.79
N GLN A 227 -13.01 -31.63 6.69
CA GLN A 227 -13.99 -32.39 5.89
C GLN A 227 -14.11 -33.88 6.28
N SER A 228 -13.40 -34.35 7.31
CA SER A 228 -13.35 -35.77 7.69
C SER A 228 -13.85 -36.02 9.13
N LEU A 229 -15.10 -35.68 9.41
CA LEU A 229 -15.87 -36.40 10.45
C LEU A 229 -16.80 -37.40 9.75
N PRO A 230 -16.66 -38.73 9.98
CA PRO A 230 -17.49 -39.72 9.33
C PRO A 230 -18.86 -39.76 10.01
N SER A 231 -19.78 -38.90 9.58
CA SER A 231 -21.21 -39.10 9.87
C SER A 231 -21.84 -39.84 8.71
N GLY A 232 -22.22 -41.08 8.99
CA GLY A 232 -22.68 -42.04 8.01
C GLY A 232 -23.93 -41.60 7.24
N SER A 233 -23.96 -42.08 6.00
CA SER A 233 -25.12 -42.37 5.19
C SER A 233 -25.74 -41.24 4.35
N LYS A 234 -25.67 -41.51 3.04
CA LYS A 234 -26.53 -41.09 1.91
C LYS A 234 -26.10 -39.85 1.13
N SER A 235 -25.34 -40.12 0.07
CA SER A 235 -25.63 -39.66 -1.30
C SER A 235 -26.12 -38.21 -1.43
N ALA A 236 -25.21 -37.26 -1.26
CA ALA A 236 -25.34 -35.93 -1.84
C ALA A 236 -24.06 -35.66 -2.62
N GLN A 237 -24.20 -35.44 -3.93
CA GLN A 237 -23.13 -34.99 -4.81
C GLN A 237 -22.45 -33.78 -4.17
N SER A 238 -21.23 -33.95 -3.69
CA SER A 238 -20.38 -32.85 -3.27
C SER A 238 -20.10 -31.99 -4.51
N PRO A 239 -20.43 -30.69 -4.53
CA PRO A 239 -20.02 -29.85 -5.64
C PRO A 239 -18.49 -29.72 -5.54
N SER A 240 -17.78 -30.42 -6.41
CA SER A 240 -16.38 -30.12 -6.72
C SER A 240 -16.34 -28.65 -7.14
N LYS A 241 -15.89 -27.78 -6.22
CA LYS A 241 -15.80 -26.35 -6.46
C LYS A 241 -14.73 -26.15 -7.52
N SER A 242 -15.16 -26.04 -8.77
CA SER A 242 -14.26 -25.72 -9.89
C SER A 242 -13.50 -24.44 -9.56
N PRO A 243 -12.24 -24.29 -10.03
CA PRO A 243 -11.48 -23.07 -9.82
C PRO A 243 -12.33 -21.89 -10.26
N SER A 244 -12.60 -20.96 -9.33
CA SER A 244 -13.51 -19.85 -9.57
C SER A 244 -13.07 -19.09 -10.81
N THR A 245 -13.93 -19.02 -11.82
CA THR A 245 -13.71 -18.25 -13.05
C THR A 245 -13.83 -16.74 -12.81
N GLU A 246 -13.97 -16.31 -11.57
CA GLU A 246 -14.28 -14.94 -11.18
C GLU A 246 -13.01 -14.11 -10.94
N PHE A 247 -12.98 -12.90 -11.49
CA PHE A 247 -11.93 -11.90 -11.26
C PHE A 247 -12.18 -11.21 -9.92
N ASN A 248 -11.79 -11.86 -8.82
CA ASN A 248 -12.05 -11.39 -7.46
C ASN A 248 -10.80 -11.03 -6.64
N GLN A 249 -9.59 -11.15 -7.20
CA GLN A 249 -8.34 -10.79 -6.52
C GLN A 249 -7.96 -9.34 -6.85
N CYS A 250 -8.03 -8.43 -5.88
CA CYS A 250 -7.70 -7.01 -6.12
C CYS A 250 -6.20 -6.77 -5.97
N VAL A 251 -5.48 -6.62 -7.09
CA VAL A 251 -4.02 -6.48 -7.10
C VAL A 251 -3.54 -5.03 -6.96
N PHE A 252 -4.34 -4.06 -7.42
CA PHE A 252 -4.10 -2.64 -7.18
C PHE A 252 -5.37 -1.94 -6.73
N VAL A 253 -5.22 -0.99 -5.81
CA VAL A 253 -6.31 -0.13 -5.35
C VAL A 253 -5.93 1.34 -5.46
N ARG A 254 -6.89 2.13 -5.90
CA ARG A 254 -6.78 3.58 -6.06
C ARG A 254 -7.76 4.22 -5.11
N TYR A 255 -7.27 5.17 -4.33
CA TYR A 255 -8.07 5.72 -3.24
C TYR A 255 -7.67 7.15 -2.89
N TYR A 256 -8.60 7.84 -2.22
CA TYR A 256 -8.34 9.07 -1.50
C TYR A 256 -8.14 8.78 -0.01
N THR A 257 -7.20 9.49 0.60
CA THR A 257 -7.02 9.53 2.05
C THR A 257 -6.71 10.95 2.49
N MET A 258 -6.88 11.25 3.76
CA MET A 258 -6.50 12.53 4.35
C MET A 258 -5.49 12.31 5.47
N ARG A 259 -4.66 13.31 5.73
CA ARG A 259 -3.84 13.39 6.95
C ARG A 259 -4.03 14.77 7.57
N GLU A 260 -4.08 14.81 8.89
CA GLU A 260 -4.08 16.06 9.66
C GLU A 260 -2.65 16.31 10.16
N GLY A 261 -2.15 17.52 9.98
CA GLY A 261 -0.81 17.88 10.43
C GLY A 261 -0.79 18.16 11.92
N PHE A 262 0.16 17.56 12.64
CA PHE A 262 0.44 17.91 14.03
C PHE A 262 1.62 18.88 14.05
N PHE A 263 1.33 20.17 13.88
CA PHE A 263 2.37 21.17 14.07
C PHE A 263 2.52 21.46 15.56
N PRO A 264 3.72 21.40 16.14
CA PRO A 264 3.98 22.18 17.34
C PRO A 264 3.67 23.63 16.96
N LYS A 265 2.64 24.23 17.59
CA LYS A 265 2.41 25.67 17.53
C LYS A 265 3.78 26.30 17.77
N VAL A 266 4.29 27.03 16.77
CA VAL A 266 5.52 27.81 16.80
C VAL A 266 5.92 28.06 18.25
N ILE A 267 6.98 27.39 18.72
CA ILE A 267 7.59 27.73 20.01
C ILE A 267 8.21 29.10 19.77
N ARG A 268 7.38 30.12 19.94
CA ARG A 268 7.81 31.50 19.93
C ARG A 268 8.56 31.62 21.24
N ALA A 269 9.88 31.48 21.19
CA ALA A 269 10.74 31.93 22.26
C ALA A 269 10.48 33.44 22.39
N THR A 270 9.55 33.83 23.25
CA THR A 270 9.50 35.17 23.81
C THR A 270 10.70 35.28 24.74
N ALA A 271 11.90 35.32 24.16
CA ALA A 271 12.97 36.05 24.79
C ALA A 271 12.50 37.50 24.79
N GLY A 272 11.87 37.94 25.88
CA GLY A 272 11.75 39.37 26.15
C GLY A 272 13.15 39.99 26.08
N PRO A 273 13.32 41.30 25.86
CA PRO A 273 14.65 41.90 25.91
C PRO A 273 15.26 41.60 27.27
N HIS A 274 16.25 40.70 27.31
CA HIS A 274 17.04 40.48 28.50
C HIS A 274 17.96 41.70 28.53
N GLU A 275 17.60 42.70 29.32
CA GLU A 275 18.61 43.62 29.84
C GLU A 275 19.56 42.75 30.65
N LEU A 276 20.69 42.41 30.03
CA LEU A 276 21.82 41.81 30.73
C LEU A 276 22.27 42.86 31.75
N GLY A 277 21.83 42.71 32.99
CA GLY A 277 22.39 43.44 34.11
C GLY A 277 23.89 43.27 34.09
N SER A 278 24.62 44.37 34.29
CA SER A 278 26.08 44.39 34.39
C SER A 278 26.51 43.48 35.54
N GLY A 279 26.83 42.23 35.22
CA GLY A 279 27.30 41.24 36.17
C GLY A 279 28.72 41.58 36.59
N ASP A 280 28.85 42.12 37.80
CA ASP A 280 30.13 42.22 38.50
C ASP A 280 30.72 40.82 38.68
N ASN A 281 31.87 40.62 38.05
CA ASN A 281 32.73 39.46 38.22
C ASN A 281 33.30 39.45 39.64
N LYS A 282 32.65 38.74 40.57
CA LYS A 282 33.35 38.20 41.74
C LYS A 282 33.36 36.69 41.62
N GLY A 283 34.57 36.19 41.37
CA GLY A 283 34.84 34.77 41.24
C GLY A 283 34.61 34.08 42.56
N ASP A 284 33.92 32.95 42.48
CA ASP A 284 33.88 31.95 43.53
C ASP A 284 33.99 30.56 42.87
N TYR A 285 35.14 29.95 43.13
CA TYR A 285 35.32 28.54 43.48
C TYR A 285 34.55 27.48 42.67
N PHE A 286 35.27 26.84 41.75
CA PHE A 286 34.91 25.53 41.21
C PHE A 286 35.16 24.45 42.27
N PRO A 287 34.19 23.57 42.60
CA PRO A 287 34.50 22.29 43.20
C PRO A 287 34.88 21.27 42.12
N GLU A 288 36.07 20.73 42.34
CA GLU A 288 36.73 19.62 41.68
C GLU A 288 35.81 18.39 41.55
N LEU A 289 35.51 17.99 40.31
CA LEU A 289 34.71 16.81 40.00
C LEU A 289 35.64 15.60 39.95
N VAL A 290 35.63 14.84 41.05
CA VAL A 290 36.35 13.58 41.23
C VAL A 290 35.98 12.58 40.13
N THR A 291 37.00 12.13 39.41
CA THR A 291 36.92 11.05 38.43
C THR A 291 37.16 9.74 39.15
N GLN A 292 36.18 8.83 39.18
CA GLN A 292 36.41 7.43 39.56
C GLN A 292 36.03 6.54 38.37
N SER A 293 37.07 6.05 37.72
CA SER A 293 37.07 4.85 36.89
C SER A 293 37.47 3.66 37.77
N GLU A 294 36.77 2.54 37.68
CA GLU A 294 37.37 1.20 37.66
C GLU A 294 36.47 0.19 36.92
N PRO A 295 37.05 -0.80 36.22
CA PRO A 295 36.33 -1.85 35.51
C PRO A 295 36.31 -3.17 36.32
N GLU A 296 35.15 -3.78 36.50
CA GLU A 296 35.08 -5.19 36.92
C GLU A 296 34.64 -6.08 35.76
N ALA A 297 35.60 -6.92 35.35
CA ALA A 297 35.35 -8.14 34.61
C ALA A 297 34.83 -9.21 35.58
N MET A 298 33.86 -10.03 35.14
CA MET A 298 33.79 -11.47 35.42
C MET A 298 32.54 -12.10 34.79
N SER A 299 32.80 -13.09 33.95
CA SER A 299 32.10 -14.39 33.78
C SER A 299 30.56 -14.37 33.80
N GLY A 300 29.85 -14.76 32.74
CA GLY A 300 29.97 -16.07 32.11
C GLY A 300 28.72 -16.87 32.50
N ASP A 301 27.77 -17.00 31.56
CA ASP A 301 26.84 -18.13 31.48
C ASP A 301 26.09 -18.06 30.14
N GLU A 302 26.42 -19.01 29.26
CA GLU A 302 25.75 -19.26 28.00
C GLU A 302 24.38 -19.91 28.26
N GLU A 303 23.33 -19.10 28.36
CA GLU A 303 21.96 -19.60 28.26
C GLU A 303 21.45 -19.40 26.84
N ARG A 304 21.49 -20.49 26.04
CA ARG A 304 20.81 -20.63 24.74
C ARG A 304 19.31 -20.36 24.93
N ARG A 305 18.90 -19.12 24.72
CA ARG A 305 17.51 -18.77 24.43
C ARG A 305 17.39 -18.67 22.92
N ASP A 306 16.57 -19.54 22.34
CA ASP A 306 16.10 -19.43 20.97
C ASP A 306 15.40 -18.08 20.81
N ALA A 307 16.16 -17.11 20.32
CA ALA A 307 15.64 -15.87 19.81
C ALA A 307 14.82 -16.22 18.58
N GLY A 308 13.51 -16.32 18.76
CA GLY A 308 12.56 -16.13 17.67
C GLY A 308 12.86 -14.79 17.04
N SER A 309 13.67 -14.81 15.97
CA SER A 309 14.02 -13.67 15.14
C SER A 309 12.80 -13.28 14.31
N GLY A 310 11.75 -12.83 14.99
CA GLY A 310 10.82 -11.88 14.42
C GLY A 310 11.59 -10.57 14.33
N SER A 311 12.39 -10.41 13.28
CA SER A 311 12.91 -9.10 12.93
C SER A 311 11.69 -8.25 12.61
N ASP A 312 11.27 -7.44 13.58
CA ASP A 312 10.44 -6.27 13.35
C ASP A 312 11.19 -5.45 12.30
N MET A 313 10.87 -5.68 11.03
CA MET A 313 11.33 -4.81 9.97
C MET A 313 10.75 -3.45 10.33
N ASP A 314 11.62 -2.57 10.80
CA ASP A 314 11.30 -1.17 11.06
C ASP A 314 10.73 -0.64 9.74
N GLU A 315 9.39 -0.58 9.67
CA GLU A 315 8.66 -0.17 8.49
C GLU A 315 9.06 1.28 8.25
N GLY A 316 10.05 1.48 7.38
CA GLY A 316 10.51 2.80 7.00
C GLY A 316 9.32 3.69 6.66
N PRO A 317 9.42 5.00 6.91
CA PRO A 317 8.27 5.91 6.88
C PRO A 317 7.48 5.71 5.59
N ASP A 318 6.19 5.39 5.74
CA ASP A 318 5.29 5.19 4.60
C ASP A 318 5.46 6.37 3.63
N SER A 319 5.63 6.06 2.35
CA SER A 319 5.79 7.06 1.30
C SER A 319 4.74 8.18 1.35
N TRP A 320 3.53 7.86 1.82
CA TRP A 320 2.46 8.82 2.05
C TRP A 320 2.73 9.77 3.21
N ASP A 321 3.30 9.26 4.30
CA ASP A 321 3.65 10.08 5.45
C ASP A 321 4.76 11.04 5.09
N ALA A 322 5.79 10.58 4.37
CA ALA A 322 6.85 11.46 3.87
C ALA A 322 6.31 12.63 3.02
N ILE A 323 5.32 12.38 2.16
CA ILE A 323 4.71 13.44 1.32
C ILE A 323 3.89 14.40 2.16
N ALA A 324 3.03 13.88 3.03
CA ALA A 324 2.25 14.75 3.90
C ALA A 324 3.14 15.58 4.82
N ASP A 325 4.19 14.98 5.40
CA ASP A 325 5.18 15.67 6.23
C ASP A 325 5.87 16.78 5.43
N TYR A 326 6.28 16.49 4.20
CA TYR A 326 6.84 17.51 3.33
C TYR A 326 5.84 18.66 3.08
N VAL A 327 4.58 18.35 2.74
CA VAL A 327 3.56 19.40 2.51
C VAL A 327 3.33 20.21 3.77
N PHE A 328 3.33 19.58 4.94
CA PHE A 328 3.21 20.27 6.21
C PHE A 328 4.41 21.18 6.48
N GLN A 329 5.63 20.68 6.31
CA GLN A 329 6.85 21.47 6.52
C GLN A 329 6.97 22.67 5.56
N ASN A 330 6.42 22.55 4.35
CA ASN A 330 6.58 23.54 3.29
C ASN A 330 5.29 24.33 2.98
N SER A 331 4.24 24.22 3.80
CA SER A 331 3.01 24.97 3.61
C SER A 331 2.30 25.30 4.93
N LYS A 332 1.30 26.18 4.87
CA LYS A 332 0.41 26.48 6.01
C LYS A 332 -0.78 25.51 6.10
N ALA A 333 -0.77 24.43 5.34
CA ALA A 333 -1.89 23.49 5.28
C ALA A 333 -2.04 22.75 6.62
N LYS A 334 -3.24 22.71 7.18
CA LYS A 334 -3.54 21.91 8.39
C LYS A 334 -3.93 20.47 8.07
N ARG A 335 -4.35 20.23 6.83
CA ARG A 335 -4.79 18.94 6.33
C ARG A 335 -4.31 18.78 4.90
N VAL A 336 -3.94 17.56 4.55
CA VAL A 336 -3.57 17.20 3.19
C VAL A 336 -4.47 16.05 2.75
N LEU A 337 -5.14 16.25 1.61
CA LEU A 337 -5.84 15.18 0.92
C LEU A 337 -4.89 14.61 -0.12
N LEU A 338 -4.76 13.30 -0.12
CA LEU A 338 -3.83 12.55 -0.95
C LEU A 338 -4.61 11.57 -1.81
N HIS A 339 -4.25 11.48 -3.09
CA HIS A 339 -4.71 10.48 -4.03
C HIS A 339 -3.51 9.76 -4.64
N HIS A 340 -3.66 8.49 -5.03
CA HIS A 340 -2.54 7.67 -5.54
C HIS A 340 -1.77 8.31 -6.72
N GLN A 341 -2.43 9.16 -7.51
CA GLN A 341 -1.79 9.87 -8.62
C GLN A 341 -0.84 10.98 -8.15
N ASP A 342 -1.04 11.54 -6.95
CA ASP A 342 -0.17 12.59 -6.39
C ASP A 342 1.26 12.06 -6.14
N LEU A 343 1.39 10.75 -5.84
CA LEU A 343 2.68 10.05 -5.72
C LEU A 343 3.46 10.01 -7.04
N ALA A 344 2.75 9.85 -8.16
CA ALA A 344 3.37 9.73 -9.47
C ALA A 344 3.94 11.08 -9.95
N GLY A 345 3.22 12.18 -9.68
CA GLY A 345 3.64 13.53 -10.09
C GLY A 345 4.89 14.03 -9.37
N LEU A 346 5.07 13.70 -8.09
CA LEU A 346 6.21 14.16 -7.29
C LEU A 346 7.56 13.64 -7.77
N ARG A 347 7.58 12.47 -8.44
CA ARG A 347 8.83 11.87 -8.94
C ARG A 347 9.20 12.36 -10.35
N ALA A 348 8.20 12.69 -11.18
CA ALA A 348 8.43 13.14 -12.56
C ALA A 348 9.09 14.52 -12.63
N VAL A 349 8.92 15.36 -11.61
CA VAL A 349 9.34 16.77 -11.65
C VAL A 349 10.71 16.99 -11.00
N GLY A 350 11.30 16.00 -10.31
CA GLY A 350 12.57 16.15 -9.57
C GLY A 350 12.56 17.22 -8.46
N CYS A 351 11.45 17.97 -8.33
CA CYS A 351 11.29 19.14 -7.49
C CYS A 351 9.88 19.13 -6.89
N LEU A 352 9.80 18.96 -5.57
CA LEU A 352 8.57 19.09 -4.79
C LEU A 352 7.98 20.53 -4.82
N ALA A 353 8.70 21.52 -5.34
CA ALA A 353 8.28 22.92 -5.40
C ALA A 353 7.04 23.17 -6.28
N LEU A 354 6.82 22.38 -7.33
CA LEU A 354 5.77 22.64 -8.32
C LEU A 354 4.36 22.24 -7.84
N VAL A 355 4.27 21.26 -6.92
CA VAL A 355 3.00 20.88 -6.28
C VAL A 355 2.49 21.99 -5.35
N ILE A 356 3.40 22.72 -4.68
CA ILE A 356 3.04 23.84 -3.80
C ILE A 356 2.51 25.03 -4.60
N TYR A 357 3.06 25.31 -5.78
CA TYR A 357 2.57 26.40 -6.64
C TYR A 357 1.11 26.18 -7.07
N ARG A 358 0.74 24.92 -7.31
CA ARG A 358 -0.66 24.51 -7.60
C ARG A 358 -1.61 24.60 -6.41
N PHE A 359 -1.10 24.57 -5.17
CA PHE A 359 -1.93 24.71 -3.97
C PHE A 359 -2.03 26.15 -3.46
N SER A 360 -1.06 27.01 -3.78
CA SER A 360 -0.96 28.36 -3.23
C SER A 360 -1.76 29.42 -4.01
N HIS A 361 -2.12 29.15 -5.26
CA HIS A 361 -2.69 30.15 -6.17
C HIS A 361 -4.15 29.94 -6.61
N LEU A 362 -4.84 28.92 -6.11
CA LEU A 362 -6.19 28.55 -6.56
C LEU A 362 -7.26 28.90 -5.51
N SER A 363 -7.58 30.20 -5.43
CA SER A 363 -8.87 30.68 -4.94
C SER A 363 -9.78 30.99 -6.13
N SER A 364 -10.86 30.20 -6.25
CA SER A 364 -12.04 30.40 -7.11
C SER A 364 -11.92 30.02 -8.60
N TRP A 365 -12.85 29.14 -8.99
CA TRP A 365 -13.33 28.75 -10.34
C TRP A 365 -12.35 28.03 -11.30
N ASP A 366 -12.56 26.71 -11.39
CA ASP A 366 -12.56 25.82 -12.57
C ASP A 366 -11.50 25.99 -13.69
N LEU A 367 -10.63 24.97 -13.86
CA LEU A 367 -10.44 24.19 -15.12
C LEU A 367 -9.26 23.21 -15.09
N ARG A 368 -9.41 22.14 -15.89
CA ARG A 368 -8.49 21.03 -16.19
C ARG A 368 -7.15 21.49 -16.78
N ALA A 369 -6.08 20.74 -16.50
CA ALA A 369 -4.81 20.86 -17.23
C ALA A 369 -4.67 19.73 -18.26
N THR A 370 -4.72 20.09 -19.54
CA THR A 370 -4.20 19.30 -20.66
C THR A 370 -2.69 19.56 -20.78
N TRP A 371 -1.89 18.51 -20.92
CA TRP A 371 -0.46 18.60 -21.18
C TRP A 371 -0.23 18.68 -22.69
N HIS A 372 0.26 19.80 -23.20
CA HIS A 372 0.88 19.87 -24.52
C HIS A 372 2.39 20.04 -24.34
N LEU A 373 3.15 19.06 -24.84
CA LEU A 373 4.60 19.10 -24.93
C LEU A 373 5.02 20.02 -26.09
N CYS A 374 5.95 20.93 -25.83
CA CYS A 374 7.00 21.29 -26.78
C CYS A 374 8.26 20.54 -26.38
#